data_AF-A0A7S0VVK2-F1
#
_entry.id   AF-A0A7S0VVK2-F1
#
_cell.length_a   1.000
_cell.length_b   1.000
_cell.length_c   1.000
_cell.angle_alpha   90.00
_cell.angle_beta   90.00
_cell.angle_gamma   90.00
#
_symmetry.space_group_name_H-M   'P 1'
#
loop_
_entity.id
_entity.type
_entity.pdbx_description
1 polymer ?
#
loop_
_entity_poly.entity_id
_entity_poly.type
_entity_poly.pdbx_seq_one_letter_code
_entity_poly.pdbx_strand_id
1 'polypeptide(L)'
;NFRLVYLRSTLWAWSQITNGQGDMSPQEETQMIWTLMNQFVGSFVYMLILGKVVTILQNFDLGSAEFNLQRDMVSTFLRIRDVPPALRRRVHIYFDALWDKKRGMDEETVIKSLPSFLRHDLVW
;
A
#
# COMPACT_ATOMS: atom_id res chain seq x y z
N ASN A 1 -3.07 -40.35 17.12
CA ASN A 1 -1.74 -40.25 16.48
C ASN A 1 -1.69 -39.35 15.25
N PHE A 2 -2.57 -39.45 14.24
CA PHE A 2 -2.50 -38.61 13.02
C PHE A 2 -2.55 -37.09 13.24
N ARG A 3 -3.39 -36.59 14.16
CA ARG A 3 -3.51 -35.14 14.43
C ARG A 3 -2.20 -34.51 14.91
N LEU A 4 -1.44 -35.23 15.76
CA LEU A 4 -0.17 -34.73 16.29
C LEU A 4 0.94 -34.73 15.23
N VAL A 5 0.92 -35.71 14.31
CA VAL A 5 1.88 -35.78 13.20
C VAL A 5 1.65 -34.60 12.24
N TYR A 6 0.39 -34.30 11.90
CA TYR A 6 0.05 -33.13 11.09
C TYR A 6 0.43 -31.81 11.77
N LEU A 7 0.13 -31.64 13.07
CA LEU A 7 0.51 -30.41 13.78
C LEU A 7 2.03 -30.23 13.77
N ARG A 8 2.79 -31.29 14.07
CA ARG A 8 4.25 -31.24 14.10
C ARG A 8 4.84 -30.93 12.73
N SER A 9 4.32 -31.51 11.64
CA SER A 9 4.80 -31.22 10.30
C SER A 9 4.49 -29.78 9.87
N THR A 10 3.30 -29.26 10.22
CA THR A 10 2.95 -27.85 9.94
C THR A 10 3.80 -26.86 10.74
N LEU A 11 4.07 -27.15 12.02
CA LEU A 11 4.93 -26.32 12.86
C LEU A 11 6.37 -26.32 12.37
N TRP A 12 6.88 -27.47 11.93
CA TRP A 12 8.21 -27.57 11.32
C TRP A 12 8.29 -26.78 10.01
N ALA A 13 7.29 -26.90 9.13
CA ALA A 13 7.26 -26.14 7.88
C ALA A 13 7.23 -24.62 8.15
N TRP A 14 6.43 -24.21 9.14
CA TRP A 14 6.36 -22.81 9.58
C TRP A 14 7.71 -22.30 10.13
N SER A 15 8.39 -23.08 10.98
CA SER A 15 9.68 -22.69 11.55
C SER A 15 10.77 -22.52 10.49
N GLN A 16 10.77 -23.35 9.43
CA GLN A 16 11.71 -23.15 8.32
C GLN A 16 11.46 -21.80 7.64
N ILE A 17 10.21 -21.46 7.32
CA ILE A 17 9.87 -20.19 6.65
C ILE A 17 10.31 -18.98 7.49
N THR A 18 10.15 -19.03 8.81
CA THR A 18 10.44 -17.89 9.70
C THR A 18 11.88 -17.86 10.22
N ASN A 19 12.77 -18.78 9.79
CA ASN A 19 14.07 -19.01 10.42
C ASN A 19 13.96 -19.26 11.94
N GLY A 20 12.88 -19.88 12.41
CA GLY A 20 12.70 -20.25 13.80
C GLY A 20 13.52 -21.50 14.13
N GLN A 21 14.35 -21.45 15.17
CA GLN A 21 15.02 -22.66 15.68
C GLN A 21 13.96 -23.64 16.16
N GLY A 22 13.77 -24.73 15.43
CA GLY A 22 12.93 -25.85 15.84
C GLY A 22 13.78 -26.96 16.46
N ASP A 23 13.28 -27.60 17.51
CA ASP A 23 13.94 -28.72 18.22
C ASP A 23 14.17 -29.99 17.36
N MET A 24 13.75 -29.99 16.08
CA MET A 24 13.91 -31.11 15.15
C MET A 24 14.99 -30.78 14.11
N SER A 25 16.24 -30.73 14.56
CA SER A 25 17.38 -30.64 13.65
C SER A 25 17.49 -31.94 12.83
N PRO A 26 17.63 -31.88 11.49
CA PRO A 26 17.89 -33.06 10.67
C PRO A 26 19.17 -33.76 11.13
N GLN A 27 19.11 -35.08 11.39
CA GLN A 27 20.28 -35.87 11.78
C GLN A 27 20.92 -36.64 10.61
N GLU A 28 20.22 -36.74 9.49
CA GLU A 28 20.67 -37.42 8.28
C GLU A 28 21.10 -36.42 7.20
N GLU A 29 22.19 -36.72 6.49
CA GLU A 29 22.78 -35.82 5.47
C GLU A 29 21.77 -35.44 4.38
N THR A 30 20.97 -36.39 3.90
CA THR A 30 19.93 -36.14 2.88
C THR A 30 18.85 -35.19 3.39
N GLN A 31 18.44 -35.33 4.66
CA GLN A 31 17.44 -34.45 5.27
C GLN A 31 17.97 -33.03 5.47
N MET A 32 19.27 -32.89 5.78
CA MET A 32 19.95 -31.60 5.90
C MET A 32 20.00 -30.87 4.55
N ILE A 33 20.40 -31.55 3.48
CA ILE A 33 20.43 -30.97 2.12
C ILE A 33 19.02 -30.51 1.69
N TRP A 34 18.00 -31.35 1.90
CA TRP A 34 16.62 -31.00 1.58
C TRP A 34 16.12 -29.78 2.37
N THR A 35 16.46 -29.70 3.66
CA THR A 35 16.09 -28.57 4.52
C THR A 35 16.78 -27.28 4.06
N LEU A 36 18.07 -27.33 3.73
CA LEU A 36 18.81 -26.18 3.20
C LEU A 36 18.19 -25.66 1.90
N MET A 37 17.85 -26.55 0.95
CA MET A 37 17.20 -26.16 -0.30
C MET A 37 15.86 -25.46 -0.04
N ASN A 38 15.03 -26.01 0.85
CA ASN A 38 13.77 -25.39 1.22
C ASN A 38 13.96 -24.02 1.89
N GLN A 39 15.01 -23.86 2.70
CA GLN A 39 15.33 -22.58 3.33
C GLN A 39 15.66 -21.49 2.31
N PHE A 40 16.44 -21.81 1.29
CA PHE A 40 16.74 -20.88 0.20
C PHE A 40 15.49 -20.48 -0.58
N VAL A 41 14.63 -21.45 -0.93
CA VAL A 41 13.38 -21.19 -1.64
C VAL A 41 12.45 -20.30 -0.79
N GLY A 42 12.30 -20.61 0.50
CA GLY A 42 11.49 -19.83 1.43
C GLY A 42 11.99 -18.39 1.57
N SER A 43 13.30 -18.20 1.73
CA SER A 43 13.93 -16.87 1.79
C SER A 43 13.70 -16.06 0.51
N PHE A 44 13.81 -16.70 -0.66
CA PHE A 44 13.57 -16.04 -1.94
C PHE A 44 12.12 -15.59 -2.09
N VAL A 45 11.16 -16.45 -1.77
CA VAL A 45 9.73 -16.11 -1.76
C VAL A 45 9.45 -14.95 -0.79
N TYR A 46 10.05 -14.98 0.40
CA TYR A 46 9.92 -13.91 1.38
C TYR A 46 10.46 -12.58 0.86
N MET A 47 11.65 -12.57 0.23
CA MET A 47 12.21 -11.35 -0.39
C MET A 47 11.31 -10.79 -1.49
N LEU A 48 10.72 -11.64 -2.32
CA LEU A 48 9.80 -11.20 -3.38
C LEU A 48 8.55 -10.53 -2.79
N ILE A 49 7.97 -11.13 -1.75
CA ILE A 49 6.80 -10.57 -1.07
C ILE A 49 7.16 -9.23 -0.41
N LEU A 50 8.28 -9.16 0.31
CA LEU A 50 8.76 -7.91 0.89
C LEU A 50 8.96 -6.83 -0.17
N GLY A 51 9.55 -7.17 -1.31
CA GLY A 51 9.72 -6.23 -2.42
C GLY A 51 8.37 -5.64 -2.87
N LYS A 52 7.34 -6.48 -3.01
CA LYS A 52 5.98 -6.01 -3.34
C LYS A 52 5.39 -5.13 -2.25
N VAL A 53 5.55 -5.48 -0.98
CA VAL A 53 5.09 -4.65 0.15
C VAL A 53 5.77 -3.29 0.15
N VAL A 54 7.09 -3.25 -0.04
CA VAL A 54 7.86 -1.99 -0.14
C VAL A 54 7.38 -1.16 -1.32
N THR A 55 7.13 -1.75 -2.49
CA THR A 55 6.57 -1.02 -3.64
C THR A 55 5.18 -0.45 -3.35
N ILE A 56 4.30 -1.18 -2.65
CA ILE A 56 2.98 -0.68 -2.23
C ILE A 56 3.14 0.52 -1.28
N LEU A 57 4.02 0.40 -0.29
CA LEU A 57 4.28 1.48 0.66
C LEU A 57 4.87 2.72 -0.03
N GLN A 58 5.80 2.53 -0.96
CA GLN A 58 6.38 3.61 -1.76
C GLN A 58 5.33 4.27 -2.66
N ASN A 59 4.49 3.48 -3.35
CA ASN A 59 3.40 4.04 -4.17
C ASN A 59 2.40 4.83 -3.33
N PHE A 60 2.10 4.37 -2.12
CA PHE A 60 1.25 5.08 -1.16
C PHE A 60 1.85 6.41 -0.69
N ASP A 61 3.15 6.43 -0.42
CA ASP A 61 3.89 7.64 -0.04
C ASP A 61 4.05 8.61 -1.21
N LEU A 62 4.38 8.11 -2.41
CA LEU A 62 4.47 8.91 -3.63
C LEU A 62 3.14 9.59 -3.98
N GLY A 63 2.02 8.84 -3.92
CA GLY A 63 0.69 9.41 -4.11
C GLY A 63 0.36 10.50 -3.08
N SER A 64 0.93 10.39 -1.88
CA SER A 64 0.76 11.40 -0.84
C SER A 64 1.67 12.62 -1.02
N ALA A 65 2.92 12.39 -1.40
CA ALA A 65 3.92 13.42 -1.64
C ALA A 65 3.56 14.31 -2.83
N GLU A 66 3.11 13.72 -3.95
CA GLU A 66 2.70 14.47 -5.14
C GLU A 66 1.53 15.42 -4.85
N PHE A 67 0.56 14.96 -4.07
CA PHE A 67 -0.58 15.79 -3.68
C PHE A 67 -0.17 16.95 -2.76
N ASN A 68 0.72 16.70 -1.79
CA ASN A 68 1.25 17.74 -0.92
C ASN A 68 2.04 18.79 -1.72
N LEU A 69 2.84 18.37 -2.71
CA LEU A 69 3.53 19.28 -3.63
C LEU A 69 2.56 20.17 -4.41
N GLN A 70 1.50 19.58 -4.99
CA GLN A 70 0.47 20.35 -5.69
C GLN A 70 -0.24 21.35 -4.76
N ARG A 71 -0.54 20.94 -3.52
CA ARG A 71 -1.15 21.80 -2.50
C ARG A 71 -0.26 23.00 -2.16
N ASP A 72 1.04 22.77 -2.00
CA ASP A 72 2.02 23.83 -1.71
C ASP A 72 2.20 24.80 -2.88
N MET A 73 2.22 24.30 -4.11
CA MET A 73 2.27 25.14 -5.31
C MET A 73 1.04 26.04 -5.42
N VAL A 74 -0.16 25.49 -5.18
CA VAL A 74 -1.41 26.27 -5.22
C VAL A 74 -1.48 27.29 -4.10
N SER A 75 -1.09 26.91 -2.87
CA SER A 75 -1.00 27.82 -1.73
C SER A 75 -0.07 29.01 -2.04
N THR A 76 1.09 28.72 -2.62
CA THR A 76 2.07 29.73 -3.03
C THR A 76 1.52 30.64 -4.11
N PHE A 77 0.84 30.10 -5.13
CA PHE A 77 0.19 30.88 -6.18
C PHE A 77 -0.89 31.81 -5.64
N LEU A 78 -1.74 31.32 -4.73
CA LEU A 78 -2.80 32.12 -4.11
C LEU A 78 -2.25 33.25 -3.23
N ARG A 79 -1.07 33.06 -2.63
CA ARG A 79 -0.37 34.09 -1.86
C ARG A 79 0.22 35.18 -2.75
N ILE A 80 0.81 34.81 -3.89
CA ILE A 80 1.42 35.75 -4.85
C ILE A 80 0.37 36.62 -5.53
N ARG A 81 -0.82 36.07 -5.80
CA ARG A 81 -1.92 36.78 -6.49
C ARG A 81 -2.84 37.60 -5.57
N ASP A 82 -2.49 37.71 -4.29
CA ASP A 82 -3.25 38.41 -3.24
C ASP A 82 -4.76 38.10 -3.26
N VAL A 83 -5.06 36.81 -3.41
CA VAL A 83 -6.44 36.34 -3.55
C VAL A 83 -7.20 36.59 -2.22
N PRO A 84 -8.42 37.16 -2.27
CA PRO A 84 -9.22 37.43 -1.08
C PRO A 84 -9.40 36.19 -0.20
N PRO A 85 -9.36 36.33 1.13
CA PRO A 85 -9.36 35.20 2.07
C PRO A 85 -10.59 34.27 1.94
N ALA A 86 -11.73 34.80 1.50
CA ALA A 86 -12.93 34.01 1.24
C ALA A 86 -12.74 33.00 0.08
N LEU A 87 -12.04 33.39 -0.99
CA LEU A 87 -11.78 32.53 -2.13
C LEU A 87 -10.67 31.52 -1.81
N ARG A 88 -9.64 31.94 -1.07
CA ARG A 88 -8.58 31.05 -0.57
C ARG A 88 -9.13 29.91 0.29
N ARG A 89 -10.09 30.23 1.18
CA ARG A 89 -10.77 29.23 2.02
C ARG A 89 -11.55 28.20 1.18
N ARG A 90 -12.22 28.64 0.11
CA ARG A 90 -12.93 27.75 -0.82
C ARG A 90 -11.98 26.80 -1.56
N VAL A 91 -10.81 27.29 -1.97
CA VAL A 91 -9.80 26.45 -2.64
C VAL A 91 -9.23 25.40 -1.68
N HIS A 92 -8.92 25.76 -0.42
CA HIS A 92 -8.48 24.77 0.56
C HIS A 92 -9.52 23.69 0.83
N ILE A 93 -10.80 24.06 0.99
CA ILE A 93 -11.90 23.10 1.18
C ILE A 93 -12.02 22.16 -0.03
N TYR A 94 -11.86 22.67 -1.26
CA TYR A 94 -11.86 21.85 -2.46
C TYR A 94 -10.68 20.87 -2.50
N PHE A 95 -9.47 21.31 -2.13
CA PHE A 95 -8.30 20.43 -2.07
C PHE A 95 -8.44 19.37 -0.97
N ASP A 96 -8.96 19.72 0.20
CA ASP A 96 -9.19 18.74 1.27
C ASP A 96 -10.24 17.70 0.85
N ALA A 97 -11.32 18.11 0.18
CA ALA A 97 -12.30 17.19 -0.40
C ALA A 97 -11.72 16.32 -1.53
N LEU A 98 -10.81 16.86 -2.35
CA LEU A 98 -10.14 16.13 -3.43
C LEU A 98 -9.14 15.09 -2.88
N TRP A 99 -8.49 15.39 -1.76
CA TRP A 99 -7.56 14.49 -1.07
C TRP A 99 -8.27 13.27 -0.50
N ASP A 100 -9.38 13.49 0.22
CA ASP A 100 -10.22 12.41 0.76
C ASP A 100 -10.78 11.55 -0.37
N LYS A 101 -11.15 12.17 -1.49
CA LYS A 101 -11.61 11.49 -2.71
C LYS A 101 -10.51 10.68 -3.42
N LYS A 102 -9.23 11.07 -3.33
CA LYS A 102 -8.10 10.28 -3.87
C LYS A 102 -7.73 9.08 -2.98
N ARG A 103 -8.11 9.09 -1.69
CA ARG A 103 -7.81 7.99 -0.74
C ARG A 103 -8.88 6.89 -0.72
N GLY A 104 -10.05 7.10 -1.30
CA GLY A 104 -11.09 6.09 -1.52
C GLY A 104 -11.74 6.28 -2.88
N MET A 105 -11.39 5.44 -3.86
CA MET A 105 -12.05 5.45 -5.17
C MET A 105 -13.48 4.92 -5.04
N ASP A 106 -14.45 5.74 -5.46
CA ASP A 106 -15.74 5.27 -5.94
C ASP A 106 -16.20 6.13 -7.13
N GLU A 107 -16.36 5.50 -8.28
CA GLU A 107 -16.50 6.12 -9.61
C GLU A 107 -17.76 7.01 -9.74
N GLU A 108 -18.83 6.76 -8.97
CA GLU A 108 -20.06 7.56 -9.01
C GLU A 108 -19.89 9.01 -8.50
N THR A 109 -18.89 9.25 -7.64
CA THR A 109 -18.67 10.58 -7.07
C THR A 109 -17.87 11.48 -8.01
N VAL A 110 -17.13 10.91 -8.97
CA VAL A 110 -16.40 11.68 -9.99
C VAL A 110 -17.36 12.42 -10.91
N ILE A 111 -18.44 11.76 -11.32
CA ILE A 111 -19.51 12.33 -12.15
C ILE A 111 -20.31 13.42 -11.38
N LYS A 112 -20.36 13.37 -10.04
CA LYS A 112 -20.98 14.40 -9.17
C LYS A 112 -20.03 15.52 -8.73
N SER A 113 -18.72 15.31 -8.81
CA SER A 113 -17.69 16.29 -8.39
C SER A 113 -17.30 17.30 -9.47
N LEU A 114 -17.84 17.17 -10.68
CA LEU A 114 -17.85 18.30 -11.59
C LEU A 114 -18.68 19.42 -10.96
N PRO A 115 -18.15 20.66 -10.88
CA PRO A 115 -18.96 21.80 -10.47
C PRO A 115 -20.22 21.87 -11.33
N SER A 116 -21.38 22.12 -10.73
CA SER A 116 -22.68 22.17 -11.42
C SER A 116 -22.74 23.19 -12.57
N PHE A 117 -21.81 24.15 -12.62
CA PHE A 117 -21.66 25.11 -13.72
C PHE A 117 -20.86 24.57 -14.92
N LEU A 118 -20.07 23.49 -14.74
CA LEU A 118 -19.32 22.78 -15.78
C LEU A 118 -20.03 21.50 -16.24
N ARG A 119 -21.05 21.06 -15.49
CA ARG A 119 -21.95 19.95 -15.80
C ARG A 119 -23.06 20.32 -16.82
N HIS A 120 -23.24 21.61 -17.11
CA HIS A 120 -24.49 22.15 -17.66
C HIS A 120 -24.70 21.93 -19.19
N ASP A 121 -23.83 21.17 -19.87
CA ASP A 121 -23.70 21.19 -21.35
C ASP A 121 -23.63 19.78 -22.01
N LEU A 122 -23.75 18.68 -21.26
CA LEU A 122 -23.46 17.31 -21.77
C LEU A 122 -24.68 16.41 -22.01
N VAL A 123 -25.85 16.77 -21.52
CA VAL A 123 -27.13 16.13 -21.88
C VAL A 123 -28.13 17.28 -21.92
N TRP A 124 -28.85 17.42 -23.03
CA TRP A 124 -29.96 18.34 -23.18
C TRP A 124 -30.87 18.41 -21.93
#